data_AF-A0A9D5STZ4-F1
#
_entry.id   AF-A0A9D5STZ4-F1
#
_cell.length_a   1.000
_cell.length_b   1.000
_cell.length_c   1.000
_cell.angle_alpha   90.00
_cell.angle_beta   90.00
_cell.angle_gamma   90.00
#
_symmetry.space_group_name_H-M   'P 1'
#
loop_
_entity.id
_entity.type
_entity.pdbx_description
1 polymer ?
#
loop_
_entity_poly.entity_id
_entity_poly.type
_entity_poly.pdbx_seq_one_letter_code
_entity_poly.pdbx_strand_id
1 'polypeptide(L)'
;MSNKDYSRFWQIMELCDWSHEGNDDKVLAPVIAHLSKLTDEDIFAFEDMMCELLYAIDTKQLADECAKADPHMSDDSFLYSRCVALINGQEFYAAVLNGDREVTSLLWDGEFESLLYIAAKAWAKKQSRTADEFPYFSPTSYETGSNAEGWKGN
;
A
#
# COMPACT_ATOMS: atom_id res chain seq x y z
N MET A 1 0.20 13.67 -17.71
CA MET A 1 0.49 13.08 -16.39
C MET A 1 1.98 12.83 -16.32
N SER A 2 2.67 13.39 -15.33
CA SER A 2 4.07 13.01 -15.07
C SER A 2 4.09 11.51 -14.84
N ASN A 3 4.86 10.75 -15.64
CA ASN A 3 5.05 9.34 -15.40
C ASN A 3 5.99 9.23 -14.19
N LYS A 4 5.42 9.30 -12.98
CA LYS A 4 6.18 9.25 -11.73
C LYS A 4 6.79 7.87 -11.63
N ASP A 5 8.10 7.82 -11.38
CA ASP A 5 8.85 6.58 -11.34
C ASP A 5 8.75 5.96 -9.92
N TYR A 6 8.08 4.82 -9.82
CA TYR A 6 7.94 4.06 -8.58
C TYR A 6 8.92 2.88 -8.48
N SER A 7 9.92 2.79 -9.37
CA SER A 7 10.86 1.65 -9.41
C SER A 7 11.54 1.40 -8.05
N ARG A 8 11.85 2.47 -7.31
CA ARG A 8 12.47 2.34 -5.98
C ARG A 8 11.53 1.71 -4.96
N PHE A 9 10.23 2.02 -5.00
CA PHE A 9 9.24 1.40 -4.12
C PHE A 9 9.22 -0.12 -4.37
N TRP A 10 9.07 -0.54 -5.62
CA TRP A 10 9.01 -1.95 -6.00
C TRP A 10 10.29 -2.72 -5.65
N GLN A 11 11.46 -2.16 -5.94
CA GLN A 11 12.76 -2.75 -5.57
C GLN A 11 12.90 -2.97 -4.06
N ILE A 12 12.35 -2.08 -3.23
CA ILE A 12 12.37 -2.24 -1.78
C ILE A 12 11.39 -3.33 -1.35
N MET A 13 10.19 -3.38 -1.96
CA MET A 13 9.18 -4.41 -1.67
C MET A 13 9.62 -5.82 -2.05
N GLU A 14 10.53 -6.00 -3.01
CA GLU A 14 11.17 -7.30 -3.32
C GLU A 14 11.91 -7.91 -2.12
N LEU A 15 12.21 -7.14 -1.07
CA LEU A 15 12.84 -7.64 0.16
C LEU A 15 11.88 -8.40 1.07
N CYS A 16 10.57 -8.41 0.82
CA CYS A 16 9.60 -9.15 1.62
C CYS A 16 9.99 -10.62 1.79
N ASP A 17 9.98 -11.11 3.03
CA ASP A 17 10.31 -12.50 3.34
C ASP A 17 9.05 -13.38 3.38
N TRP A 18 8.67 -13.86 2.20
CA TRP A 18 7.52 -14.74 2.02
C TRP A 18 7.66 -16.13 2.65
N SER A 19 8.82 -16.51 3.20
CA SER A 19 8.93 -17.73 4.02
C SER A 19 8.16 -17.63 5.34
N HIS A 20 7.69 -16.41 5.68
CA HIS A 20 6.88 -16.10 6.85
C HIS A 20 5.42 -15.73 6.52
N GLU A 21 4.89 -16.22 5.40
CA GLU A 21 3.48 -16.06 5.03
C GLU A 21 2.52 -16.37 6.20
N GLY A 22 1.50 -15.53 6.37
CA GLY A 22 0.60 -15.55 7.52
C GLY A 22 1.10 -14.77 8.74
N ASN A 23 2.28 -14.11 8.64
CA ASN A 23 2.77 -13.17 9.63
C ASN A 23 3.36 -11.93 8.96
N ASP A 24 2.52 -10.92 8.71
CA ASP A 24 2.90 -9.69 8.01
C ASP A 24 4.11 -8.99 8.61
N ASP A 25 4.19 -8.93 9.95
CA ASP A 25 5.31 -8.28 10.64
C ASP A 25 6.65 -8.95 10.30
N LYS A 26 6.67 -10.29 10.18
CA LYS A 26 7.87 -11.03 9.76
C LYS A 26 8.13 -10.89 8.26
N VAL A 27 7.09 -10.93 7.42
CA VAL A 27 7.22 -10.71 5.97
C VAL A 27 7.83 -9.34 5.69
N LEU A 28 7.41 -8.30 6.41
CA LEU A 28 7.86 -6.91 6.25
C LEU A 28 9.16 -6.57 6.98
N ALA A 29 9.64 -7.44 7.88
CA ALA A 29 10.82 -7.15 8.69
C ALA A 29 12.08 -6.76 7.87
N PRO A 30 12.39 -7.41 6.72
CA PRO A 30 13.54 -7.01 5.90
C PRO A 30 13.36 -5.63 5.25
N VAL A 31 12.14 -5.30 4.79
CA VAL A 31 11.80 -3.99 4.22
C VAL A 31 12.03 -2.89 5.26
N ILE A 32 11.47 -3.06 6.46
CA ILE A 32 11.62 -2.11 7.57
C ILE A 32 13.09 -1.95 7.96
N ALA A 33 13.85 -3.05 8.02
CA ALA A 33 15.27 -3.02 8.35
C ALA A 33 16.14 -2.38 7.26
N HIS A 34 15.73 -2.45 5.99
CA HIS A 34 16.38 -1.74 4.89
C HIS A 34 16.09 -0.24 4.99
N LEU A 35 14.82 0.14 5.05
CA LEU A 35 14.39 1.54 5.14
C LEU A 35 14.99 2.27 6.34
N SER A 36 15.12 1.61 7.51
CA SER A 36 15.71 2.23 8.71
C SER A 36 17.17 2.65 8.56
N LYS A 37 17.86 2.20 7.50
CA LYS A 37 19.25 2.58 7.19
C LYS A 37 19.34 3.76 6.23
N LEU A 38 18.23 4.16 5.60
CA LEU A 38 18.16 5.28 4.67
C LEU A 38 18.00 6.61 5.41
N THR A 39 17.98 7.73 4.67
CA THR A 39 17.70 9.05 5.24
C THR A 39 16.22 9.17 5.67
N ASP A 40 15.90 10.17 6.50
CA ASP A 40 14.49 10.42 6.87
C ASP A 40 13.70 10.82 5.60
N GLU A 41 14.31 11.61 4.72
CA GLU A 41 13.73 12.01 3.43
C GLU A 41 13.44 10.81 2.51
N ASP A 42 14.31 9.79 2.51
CA ASP A 42 14.07 8.57 1.75
C ASP A 42 12.90 7.75 2.32
N ILE A 43 12.75 7.71 3.64
CA ILE A 43 11.61 7.05 4.30
C ILE A 43 10.31 7.79 3.98
N PHE A 44 10.33 9.13 4.00
CA PHE A 44 9.18 9.96 3.65
C PHE A 44 8.81 9.81 2.17
N ALA A 45 9.81 9.74 1.28
CA ALA A 45 9.57 9.48 -0.13
C ALA A 45 8.97 8.08 -0.37
N PHE A 46 9.35 7.08 0.43
CA PHE A 46 8.72 5.76 0.39
C PHE A 46 7.24 5.82 0.80
N GLU A 47 6.93 6.55 1.88
CA GLU A 47 5.56 6.81 2.33
C GLU A 47 4.73 7.49 1.23
N ASP A 48 5.26 8.57 0.61
CA ASP A 48 4.60 9.26 -0.49
C ASP A 48 4.26 8.32 -1.64
N MET A 49 5.22 7.47 -2.06
CA MET A 49 5.01 6.50 -3.13
C MET A 49 3.93 5.47 -2.79
N MET A 50 3.93 4.94 -1.56
CA MET A 50 2.88 4.04 -1.09
C MET A 50 1.50 4.70 -1.15
N CYS A 51 1.38 5.92 -0.60
CA CYS A 51 0.13 6.67 -0.59
C CYS A 51 -0.38 6.93 -2.02
N GLU A 52 0.50 7.35 -2.93
CA GLU A 52 0.14 7.64 -4.31
C GLU A 52 -0.29 6.39 -5.09
N LEU A 53 0.37 5.25 -4.86
CA LEU A 53 0.00 3.97 -5.46
C LEU A 53 -1.38 3.50 -4.96
N LEU A 54 -1.65 3.59 -3.66
CA LEU A 54 -2.96 3.24 -3.08
C LEU A 54 -4.06 4.20 -3.54
N TYR A 55 -3.78 5.50 -3.62
CA TYR A 55 -4.68 6.52 -4.14
C TYR A 55 -5.06 6.26 -5.60
N ALA A 56 -4.11 5.85 -6.44
CA ALA A 56 -4.38 5.62 -7.86
C ALA A 56 -5.37 4.48 -8.13
N ILE A 57 -5.47 3.51 -7.22
CA ILE A 57 -6.46 2.42 -7.26
C ILE A 57 -7.63 2.63 -6.27
N ASP A 58 -7.72 3.80 -5.64
CA ASP A 58 -8.90 4.24 -4.89
C ASP A 58 -10.00 4.65 -5.87
N THR A 59 -10.77 3.69 -6.38
CA THR A 59 -11.80 3.95 -7.38
C THR A 59 -13.14 3.40 -6.98
N LYS A 60 -14.21 4.09 -7.38
CA LYS A 60 -15.58 3.62 -7.16
C LYS A 60 -15.84 2.26 -7.83
N GLN A 61 -15.23 2.01 -8.99
CA GLN A 61 -15.37 0.72 -9.67
C GLN A 61 -14.85 -0.43 -8.79
N LEU A 62 -13.62 -0.30 -8.26
CA LEU A 62 -13.02 -1.32 -7.41
C LEU A 62 -13.78 -1.47 -6.09
N ALA A 63 -14.24 -0.36 -5.50
CA ALA A 63 -15.08 -0.39 -4.31
C ALA A 63 -16.41 -1.13 -4.57
N ASP A 64 -17.07 -0.90 -5.70
CA ASP A 64 -18.32 -1.57 -6.08
C ASP A 64 -18.09 -3.08 -6.38
N GLU A 65 -16.91 -3.46 -6.86
CA GLU A 65 -16.51 -4.87 -7.04
C GLU A 65 -16.22 -5.55 -5.70
N CYS A 66 -15.49 -4.88 -4.82
CA CYS A 66 -15.24 -5.31 -3.45
C CYS A 66 -16.53 -5.55 -2.69
N ALA A 67 -17.47 -4.59 -2.71
CA ALA A 67 -18.77 -4.71 -2.03
C ALA A 67 -19.67 -5.84 -2.58
N LYS A 68 -19.46 -6.28 -3.83
CA LYS A 68 -20.15 -7.46 -4.38
C LYS A 68 -19.53 -8.77 -3.89
N ALA A 69 -18.22 -8.78 -3.69
CA ALA A 69 -17.49 -9.93 -3.16
C ALA A 69 -17.74 -10.09 -1.65
N ASP A 70 -17.74 -8.99 -0.90
CA ASP A 70 -18.07 -8.94 0.53
C ASP A 70 -19.12 -7.86 0.83
N PRO A 71 -20.38 -8.25 1.10
CA PRO A 71 -21.43 -7.32 1.50
C PRO A 71 -21.19 -6.57 2.82
N HIS A 72 -20.21 -6.98 3.64
CA HIS A 72 -19.84 -6.31 4.90
C HIS A 72 -18.63 -5.38 4.74
N MET A 73 -18.21 -5.12 3.50
CA MET A 73 -17.12 -4.20 3.20
C MET A 73 -17.29 -2.85 3.91
N SER A 74 -16.19 -2.37 4.49
CA SER A 74 -16.03 -1.04 5.05
C SER A 74 -14.97 -0.26 4.29
N ASP A 75 -14.88 1.03 4.58
CA ASP A 75 -13.83 1.89 4.03
C ASP A 75 -12.42 1.34 4.37
N ASP A 76 -12.24 0.80 5.58
CA ASP A 76 -10.99 0.19 6.04
C ASP A 76 -10.69 -1.12 5.30
N SER A 77 -11.67 -2.03 5.18
CA SER A 77 -11.43 -3.32 4.52
C SER A 77 -11.11 -3.12 3.03
N PHE A 78 -11.73 -2.14 2.36
CA PHE A 78 -11.36 -1.78 0.99
C PHE A 78 -9.94 -1.22 0.90
N LEU A 79 -9.51 -0.38 1.85
CA LEU A 79 -8.13 0.09 1.93
C LEU A 79 -7.16 -1.08 2.12
N TYR A 80 -7.47 -2.02 3.01
CA TYR A 80 -6.57 -3.14 3.32
C TYR A 80 -6.49 -4.16 2.18
N SER A 81 -7.57 -4.37 1.43
CA SER A 81 -7.54 -5.11 0.17
C SER A 81 -6.69 -4.40 -0.89
N ARG A 82 -6.72 -3.06 -0.98
CA ARG A 82 -5.80 -2.33 -1.88
C ARG A 82 -4.32 -2.52 -1.51
N CYS A 83 -4.00 -2.71 -0.23
CA CYS A 83 -2.63 -3.08 0.18
C CYS A 83 -2.18 -4.44 -0.40
N VAL A 84 -3.12 -5.37 -0.65
CA VAL A 84 -2.83 -6.65 -1.32
C VAL A 84 -2.28 -6.43 -2.74
N ALA A 85 -2.75 -5.39 -3.44
CA ALA A 85 -2.23 -5.04 -4.77
C ALA A 85 -0.74 -4.67 -4.72
N LEU A 86 -0.31 -3.94 -3.68
CA LEU A 86 1.08 -3.49 -3.53
C LEU A 86 1.98 -4.62 -3.05
N ILE A 87 1.53 -5.45 -2.09
CA ILE A 87 2.36 -6.51 -1.53
C ILE A 87 2.65 -7.62 -2.56
N ASN A 88 1.74 -7.86 -3.50
CA ASN A 88 1.93 -8.82 -4.60
C ASN A 88 2.83 -8.29 -5.74
N GLY A 89 3.34 -7.06 -5.63
CA GLY A 89 4.36 -6.52 -6.51
C GLY A 89 3.85 -5.80 -7.76
N GLN A 90 4.79 -5.26 -8.53
CA GLN A 90 4.52 -4.29 -9.60
C GLN A 90 3.62 -4.83 -10.71
N GLU A 91 3.82 -6.08 -11.14
CA GLU A 91 3.04 -6.68 -12.23
C GLU A 91 1.58 -6.89 -11.81
N PHE A 92 1.36 -7.37 -10.59
CA PHE A 92 0.03 -7.54 -10.02
C PHE A 92 -0.69 -6.19 -9.90
N TYR A 93 -0.01 -5.20 -9.31
CA TYR A 93 -0.53 -3.84 -9.21
C TYR A 93 -0.89 -3.25 -10.59
N ALA A 94 -0.03 -3.43 -11.59
CA ALA A 94 -0.29 -2.93 -12.94
C ALA A 94 -1.51 -3.61 -13.57
N ALA A 95 -1.74 -4.90 -13.33
CA ALA A 95 -2.94 -5.58 -13.81
C ALA A 95 -4.22 -5.04 -13.14
N VAL A 96 -4.20 -4.81 -11.82
CA VAL A 96 -5.29 -4.14 -11.09
C VAL A 96 -5.56 -2.76 -11.66
N LEU A 97 -4.52 -1.94 -11.84
CA LEU A 97 -4.64 -0.58 -12.38
C LEU A 97 -5.24 -0.55 -13.79
N ASN A 98 -4.96 -1.59 -14.60
CA ASN A 98 -5.51 -1.74 -15.94
C ASN A 98 -6.91 -2.37 -15.98
N GLY A 99 -7.48 -2.73 -14.82
CA GLY A 99 -8.82 -3.32 -14.72
C GLY A 99 -8.88 -4.78 -15.17
N ASP A 100 -7.79 -5.54 -15.04
CA ASP A 100 -7.81 -6.98 -15.23
C ASP A 100 -8.71 -7.62 -14.18
N ARG A 101 -9.81 -8.22 -14.63
CA ARG A 101 -10.85 -8.76 -13.74
C ARG A 101 -10.42 -10.01 -13.00
N GLU A 102 -9.59 -10.85 -13.60
CA GLU A 102 -9.12 -12.07 -12.94
C GLU A 102 -8.19 -11.68 -11.79
N VAL A 103 -7.24 -10.77 -12.03
CA VAL A 103 -6.32 -10.29 -11.00
C VAL A 103 -7.04 -9.48 -9.93
N THR A 104 -7.91 -8.55 -10.33
CA THR A 104 -8.66 -7.72 -9.39
C THR A 104 -9.52 -8.54 -8.43
N SER A 105 -10.08 -9.67 -8.89
CA SER A 105 -10.89 -10.53 -8.02
C SER A 105 -10.12 -11.12 -6.84
N LEU A 106 -8.79 -11.24 -6.95
CA LEU A 106 -7.92 -11.78 -5.90
C LEU A 106 -7.65 -10.78 -4.77
N LEU A 107 -7.95 -9.48 -4.97
CA LEU A 107 -7.81 -8.47 -3.90
C LEU A 107 -8.74 -8.74 -2.72
N TRP A 108 -9.86 -9.39 -2.97
CA TRP A 108 -10.92 -9.60 -1.99
C TRP A 108 -10.69 -10.84 -1.11
N ASP A 109 -9.68 -11.65 -1.44
CA ASP A 109 -9.34 -12.88 -0.71
C ASP A 109 -8.46 -12.62 0.53
N GLY A 110 -8.04 -11.36 0.75
CA GLY A 110 -7.19 -11.01 1.88
C GLY A 110 -7.07 -9.51 2.13
N GLU A 111 -6.31 -9.20 3.19
CA GLU A 111 -6.03 -7.86 3.68
C GLU A 111 -4.55 -7.79 4.07
N PHE A 112 -3.93 -6.62 3.93
CA PHE A 112 -2.53 -6.41 4.32
C PHE A 112 -2.34 -5.03 4.98
N GLU A 113 -3.13 -4.73 6.02
CA GLU A 113 -3.10 -3.47 6.76
C GLU A 113 -1.67 -3.09 7.21
N SER A 114 -0.88 -4.09 7.62
CA SER A 114 0.49 -3.91 8.11
C SER A 114 1.40 -3.12 7.18
N LEU A 115 1.11 -3.08 5.87
CA LEU A 115 1.82 -2.28 4.86
C LEU A 115 1.82 -0.78 5.23
N LEU A 116 0.69 -0.27 5.73
CA LEU A 116 0.48 1.17 6.01
C LEU A 116 1.42 1.73 7.07
N TYR A 117 2.04 0.86 7.88
CA TYR A 117 2.89 1.27 9.01
C TYR A 117 4.39 1.11 8.71
N ILE A 118 4.79 0.73 7.50
CA ILE A 118 6.19 0.41 7.17
C ILE A 118 7.11 1.62 7.40
N ALA A 119 6.75 2.80 6.88
CA ALA A 119 7.59 3.99 7.00
C ALA A 119 7.75 4.43 8.46
N ALA A 120 6.64 4.45 9.21
CA ALA A 120 6.63 4.76 10.63
C ALA A 120 7.47 3.77 11.45
N LYS A 121 7.32 2.45 11.20
CA LYS A 121 8.13 1.40 11.85
C LYS A 121 9.62 1.53 11.51
N ALA A 122 9.97 1.85 10.27
CA ALA A 122 11.35 2.04 9.83
C ALA A 122 12.01 3.28 10.46
N TRP A 123 11.30 4.40 10.49
CA TRP A 123 11.75 5.63 11.14
C TRP A 123 11.90 5.44 12.66
N ALA A 124 10.92 4.80 13.32
CA ALA A 124 10.99 4.49 14.74
C ALA A 124 12.22 3.63 15.08
N LYS A 125 12.48 2.61 14.25
CA LYS A 125 13.67 1.76 14.37
C LYS A 125 14.98 2.56 14.21
N LYS A 126 15.04 3.48 13.25
CA LYS A 126 16.20 4.36 13.01
C LYS A 126 16.46 5.28 14.20
N GLN A 127 15.40 5.92 14.71
CA GLN A 127 15.49 6.94 15.75
C GLN A 127 15.48 6.40 17.17
N SER A 128 15.30 5.08 17.35
CA SER A 128 15.08 4.44 18.65
C SER A 128 13.90 5.07 19.40
N ARG A 129 12.81 5.26 18.67
CA ARG A 129 11.54 5.88 19.09
C ARG A 129 10.37 4.93 18.85
N THR A 130 9.15 5.39 19.11
CA THR A 130 7.93 4.65 18.76
C THR A 130 7.34 5.12 17.43
N ALA A 131 6.53 4.27 16.78
CA ALA A 131 5.97 4.56 15.46
C ALA A 131 4.92 5.70 15.48
N ASP A 132 4.26 5.92 16.62
CA ASP A 132 3.33 7.03 16.84
C ASP A 132 4.02 8.41 16.87
N GLU A 133 5.35 8.45 17.01
CA GLU A 133 6.13 9.68 16.92
C GLU A 133 6.56 10.02 15.47
N PHE A 134 6.13 9.25 14.47
CA PHE A 134 6.51 9.47 13.07
C PHE A 134 6.10 10.90 12.62
N PRO A 135 7.06 11.74 12.19
CA PRO A 135 6.82 13.19 12.08
C PRO A 135 6.27 13.62 10.71
N TYR A 136 5.94 12.67 9.84
CA TYR A 136 5.63 12.94 8.44
C TYR A 136 4.23 12.46 8.06
N PHE A 137 3.55 13.27 7.27
CA PHE A 137 2.27 12.96 6.65
C PHE A 137 2.41 13.17 5.16
N SER A 138 2.08 12.15 4.37
CA SER A 138 2.07 12.28 2.91
C SER A 138 1.08 13.36 2.46
N PRO A 139 1.42 14.18 1.44
CA PRO A 139 0.47 15.10 0.81
C PRO A 139 -0.72 14.37 0.16
N THR A 140 -0.55 13.09 -0.18
CA THR A 140 -1.59 12.25 -0.77
C THR A 140 -2.17 11.35 0.31
N SER A 141 -3.49 11.39 0.49
CA SER A 141 -4.19 10.45 1.37
C SER A 141 -4.41 9.14 0.63
N TYR A 142 -4.14 8.00 1.26
CA TYR A 142 -4.51 6.68 0.74
C TYR A 142 -5.94 6.26 1.11
N GLU A 143 -6.59 7.02 1.99
CA GLU A 143 -7.88 6.68 2.58
C GLU A 143 -8.94 6.46 1.51
N THR A 144 -9.87 5.56 1.79
CA THR A 144 -10.98 5.25 0.88
C THR A 144 -11.78 6.51 0.58
N GLY A 145 -12.01 6.80 -0.71
CA GLY A 145 -12.73 8.00 -1.15
C GLY A 145 -11.88 9.26 -1.28
N SER A 146 -10.58 9.20 -0.98
CA SER A 146 -9.67 10.35 -1.11
C SER A 146 -9.41 10.74 -2.57
N ASN A 147 -9.45 9.78 -3.50
CA ASN A 147 -9.32 10.03 -4.93
C ASN A 147 -10.64 10.52 -5.53
N ALA A 148 -10.95 11.80 -5.30
CA ALA A 148 -12.20 12.40 -5.76
C ALA A 148 -12.46 12.19 -7.26
N GLU A 149 -11.44 12.10 -8.12
CA GLU A 149 -11.63 11.77 -9.54
C GLU A 149 -11.94 10.28 -9.77
N GLY A 150 -11.24 9.37 -9.09
CA GLY A 150 -11.50 7.92 -9.15
C GLY A 150 -12.88 7.52 -8.61
N TRP A 151 -13.51 8.40 -7.84
CA TRP A 151 -14.85 8.24 -7.28
C TRP A 151 -15.95 8.98 -8.05
N LYS A 152 -15.61 9.77 -9.07
CA LYS A 152 -16.61 10.31 -9.99
C LYS A 152 -17.11 9.18 -10.89
N GLY A 153 -18.42 8.94 -10.82
CA GLY A 153 -19.05 7.80 -11.48
C GLY A 153 -18.86 7.79 -13.00
N ASN A 154 -18.66 6.59 -13.52
CA ASN A 154 -19.04 6.20 -14.88
C ASN A 154 -20.44 5.59 -14.86
#